data_AF-A0A519ZCQ2-F1
#
_entry.id   AF-A0A519ZCQ2-F1
#
_cell.length_a   1.000
_cell.length_b   1.000
_cell.length_c   1.000
_cell.angle_alpha   90.00
_cell.angle_beta   90.00
_cell.angle_gamma   90.00
#
_symmetry.space_group_name_H-M   'P 1'
#
loop_
_entity.id
_entity.type
_entity.pdbx_description
1 polymer ?
#
loop_
_entity_poly.entity_id
_entity_poly.type
_entity_poly.pdbx_seq_one_letter_code
_entity_poly.pdbx_strand_id
1 'polypeptide(L)'
;QQLRQQAGDDLVSIFVLPPSHAELERRLRARAQDAEDVVQARMSRANNEISHWAEYDYVVINDDLESTLEKVRTILEAERMRRGRQTGIADFARKLMD
;
A
#
# COMPACT_ATOMS: atom_id res chain seq x y z
N GLN A 1 2.55 -7.47 11.84
CA GLN A 1 1.32 -8.21 12.23
C GLN A 1 0.67 -7.73 13.55
N GLN A 2 1.40 -7.18 14.54
CA GLN A 2 0.79 -6.70 15.81
C GLN A 2 -0.21 -5.53 15.66
N LEU A 3 0.03 -4.55 14.78
CA LEU A 3 -0.86 -3.38 14.60
C LEU A 3 -2.25 -3.75 14.05
N ARG A 4 -2.33 -4.72 13.12
CA ARG A 4 -3.62 -5.21 12.58
C ARG A 4 -4.50 -5.88 13.64
N GLN A 5 -3.91 -6.50 14.66
CA GLN A 5 -4.67 -7.17 15.72
C GLN A 5 -5.23 -6.19 16.76
N GLN A 6 -4.60 -5.03 16.93
CA GLN A 6 -5.02 -4.04 17.95
C GLN A 6 -5.97 -2.97 17.41
N ALA A 7 -5.89 -2.62 16.13
CA ALA A 7 -6.69 -1.56 15.51
C ALA A 7 -6.96 -1.84 14.02
N GLY A 8 -7.43 -3.05 13.71
CA GLY A 8 -7.66 -3.48 12.32
C GLY A 8 -8.61 -2.58 11.53
N ASP A 9 -9.62 -2.02 12.19
CA ASP A 9 -10.60 -1.12 11.56
C ASP A 9 -10.06 0.30 11.30
N ASP A 10 -8.94 0.66 11.92
CA ASP A 10 -8.29 1.97 11.76
C ASP A 10 -7.08 1.94 10.81
N LEU A 11 -6.69 0.73 10.35
CA LEU A 11 -5.56 0.55 9.44
C LEU A 11 -6.05 0.31 8.01
N VAL A 12 -5.29 0.82 7.04
CA VAL A 12 -5.36 0.43 5.64
C VAL A 12 -3.94 0.19 5.18
N SER A 13 -3.71 -0.97 4.58
CA SER A 13 -2.41 -1.38 4.08
C SER A 13 -2.40 -1.41 2.56
N ILE A 14 -1.34 -0.84 1.98
CA ILE A 14 -1.14 -0.76 0.54
C ILE A 14 0.20 -1.43 0.23
N PHE A 15 0.18 -2.45 -0.63
CA PHE A 15 1.41 -3.04 -1.18
C PHE A 15 1.74 -2.38 -2.52
N VAL A 16 3.01 -2.00 -2.71
CA VAL A 16 3.45 -1.32 -3.94
C VAL A 16 4.36 -2.24 -4.73
N LEU A 17 3.88 -2.67 -5.90
CA LEU A 17 4.61 -3.54 -6.81
C LEU A 17 5.36 -2.73 -7.87
N PRO A 18 6.55 -3.17 -8.30
CA PRO A 18 7.13 -2.73 -9.57
C PRO A 18 6.32 -3.32 -10.74
N PRO A 19 6.35 -2.72 -11.94
CA PRO A 19 5.62 -3.22 -13.12
C PRO A 19 6.19 -4.53 -13.67
N SER A 20 7.44 -4.87 -13.32
CA SER A 20 8.08 -6.11 -13.73
C SER A 20 9.24 -6.48 -12.81
N HIS A 21 9.67 -7.74 -12.90
CA HIS A 21 10.87 -8.22 -12.21
C HIS A 21 12.14 -7.49 -12.66
N ALA A 22 12.26 -7.22 -13.98
CA ALA A 22 13.39 -6.47 -14.52
C ALA A 22 13.45 -5.03 -13.97
N GLU A 23 12.30 -4.39 -13.80
CA GLU A 23 12.23 -3.04 -13.22
C GLU A 23 12.58 -3.04 -11.73
N LEU A 24 12.18 -4.08 -10.99
CA LEU A 24 12.59 -4.27 -9.59
C LEU A 24 14.11 -4.37 -9.47
N GLU A 25 14.72 -5.22 -10.28
CA GLU A 25 16.17 -5.40 -10.31
C GLU A 25 16.88 -4.10 -10.67
N ARG A 26 16.41 -3.41 -11.73
CA ARG A 26 16.94 -2.10 -12.14
C ARG A 26 16.91 -1.10 -10.99
N ARG A 27 15.79 -1.00 -10.25
CA ARG A 27 15.65 -0.09 -9.11
C ARG A 27 16.56 -0.46 -7.94
N LEU A 28 16.70 -1.76 -7.64
CA LEU A 28 17.59 -2.23 -6.58
C LEU A 28 19.06 -1.99 -6.90
N ARG A 29 19.45 -2.21 -8.16
CA ARG A 29 20.79 -1.87 -8.69
C ARG A 29 21.04 -0.37 -8.63
N ALA A 30 20.08 0.46 -9.05
CA ALA A 30 20.24 1.92 -9.02
C ALA A 30 20.37 2.49 -7.59
N ARG A 31 19.75 1.83 -6.60
CA ARG A 31 19.86 2.19 -5.17
C ARG A 31 21.13 1.65 -4.49
N ALA A 32 21.79 0.67 -5.08
CA ALA A 32 22.98 0.05 -4.53
C ALA A 32 24.20 0.52 -5.32
N GLN A 33 25.17 1.15 -4.65
CA GLN A 33 26.54 1.26 -5.20
C GLN A 33 27.33 -0.05 -5.00
N ASP A 34 26.64 -1.12 -4.60
CA ASP A 34 27.22 -2.32 -4.00
C ASP A 34 27.42 -3.46 -5.01
N ALA A 35 28.25 -4.43 -4.61
CA ALA A 35 28.57 -5.64 -5.36
C ALA A 35 27.35 -6.51 -5.67
N GLU A 36 27.49 -7.37 -6.70
CA GLU A 36 26.43 -8.22 -7.27
C GLU A 36 25.71 -9.09 -6.23
N ASP A 37 26.44 -9.58 -5.23
CA ASP A 37 25.93 -10.41 -4.14
C ASP A 37 24.85 -9.70 -3.29
N VAL A 38 25.03 -8.40 -3.05
CA VAL A 38 24.06 -7.56 -2.32
C VAL A 38 22.76 -7.41 -3.11
N VAL A 39 22.86 -7.23 -4.43
CA VAL A 39 21.69 -7.12 -5.32
C VAL A 39 20.90 -8.43 -5.30
N GLN A 40 21.56 -9.58 -5.44
CA GLN A 40 20.91 -10.89 -5.41
C GLN A 40 20.23 -11.17 -4.07
N ALA A 41 20.87 -10.83 -2.95
CA ALA A 41 20.26 -10.97 -1.63
C ALA A 41 19.00 -10.09 -1.48
N ARG A 42 19.01 -8.85 -1.99
CA ARG A 42 17.84 -7.96 -1.98
C ARG A 42 16.73 -8.46 -2.91
N MET A 43 17.06 -8.96 -4.09
CA MET A 43 16.10 -9.56 -5.02
C MET A 43 15.39 -10.77 -4.39
N SER A 44 16.14 -11.66 -3.73
CA SER A 44 15.57 -12.82 -3.03
C SER A 44 14.60 -12.39 -1.93
N ARG A 45 14.96 -11.40 -1.11
CA ARG A 45 14.07 -10.84 -0.08
C ARG A 45 12.81 -10.22 -0.69
N ALA A 46 12.95 -9.43 -1.75
CA ALA A 46 11.82 -8.81 -2.42
C ALA A 46 10.85 -9.84 -3.01
N ASN A 47 11.36 -10.93 -3.62
CA ASN A 47 10.52 -12.01 -4.13
C ASN A 47 9.71 -12.70 -3.00
N ASN A 48 10.34 -12.93 -1.84
CA ASN A 48 9.65 -13.49 -0.69
C ASN A 48 8.55 -12.54 -0.19
N GLU A 49 8.84 -11.24 -0.05
CA GLU A 49 7.84 -10.24 0.36
C GLU A 49 6.68 -10.15 -0.64
N ILE A 50 6.95 -10.20 -1.95
CA ILE A 50 5.92 -10.20 -2.97
C ILE A 50 4.96 -11.39 -2.78
N SER A 51 5.42 -12.57 -2.38
CA SER A 51 4.52 -13.72 -2.16
C SER A 51 3.42 -13.48 -1.11
N HIS A 52 3.63 -12.50 -0.23
CA HIS A 52 2.68 -12.09 0.81
C HIS A 52 1.78 -10.90 0.41
N TRP A 53 1.76 -10.48 -0.86
CA TRP A 53 0.97 -9.32 -1.33
C TRP A 53 -0.52 -9.44 -0.98
N ALA A 54 -1.06 -10.66 -0.94
CA ALA A 54 -2.47 -10.93 -0.67
C ALA A 54 -2.90 -10.62 0.77
N GLU A 55 -1.95 -10.35 1.67
CA GLU A 55 -2.23 -9.93 3.05
C GLU A 55 -2.56 -8.42 3.18
N TYR A 56 -2.42 -7.66 2.10
CA TYR A 56 -2.68 -6.22 2.06
C TYR A 56 -4.09 -5.91 1.55
N ASP A 57 -4.64 -4.76 1.96
CA ASP A 57 -6.00 -4.36 1.58
C ASP A 57 -6.06 -3.83 0.13
N TYR A 58 -4.95 -3.25 -0.34
CA TYR A 58 -4.79 -2.75 -1.70
C TYR A 58 -3.41 -3.12 -2.27
N VAL A 59 -3.34 -3.27 -3.59
CA VAL A 59 -2.09 -3.42 -4.35
C VAL A 59 -2.04 -2.36 -5.44
N VAL A 60 -0.91 -1.65 -5.52
CA VAL A 60 -0.66 -0.62 -6.54
C VAL A 60 0.59 -0.99 -7.33
N ILE A 61 0.47 -1.07 -8.66
CA ILE A 61 1.63 -1.18 -9.55
C ILE A 61 2.20 0.22 -9.77
N ASN A 62 3.49 0.38 -9.48
CA ASN A 62 4.25 1.61 -9.59
C ASN A 62 5.15 1.58 -10.82
N ASP A 63 4.52 1.81 -11.98
CA ASP A 63 5.14 2.08 -13.27
C ASP A 63 5.57 3.56 -13.39
N ASP A 64 4.66 4.46 -13.04
CA ASP A 64 4.84 5.91 -13.04
C ASP A 64 4.54 6.50 -11.65
N LEU A 65 5.38 7.45 -11.21
CA LEU A 65 5.29 8.03 -9.87
C LEU A 65 4.03 8.86 -9.70
N GLU A 66 3.66 9.66 -10.69
CA GLU A 66 2.50 10.57 -10.62
C GLU A 66 1.21 9.75 -10.56
N SER A 67 1.03 8.80 -11.47
CA SER A 67 -0.11 7.87 -11.47
C SER A 67 -0.19 7.06 -10.17
N THR A 68 0.95 6.60 -9.64
CA THR A 68 0.99 5.87 -8.35
C THR A 68 0.50 6.73 -7.19
N LEU A 69 0.94 7.99 -7.13
CA LEU A 69 0.50 8.93 -6.10
C LEU A 69 -0.99 9.22 -6.20
N GLU A 70 -1.54 9.37 -7.40
CA GLU A 70 -2.98 9.54 -7.61
C GLU A 70 -3.78 8.33 -7.13
N LYS A 71 -3.34 7.11 -7.43
CA LYS A 71 -3.96 5.87 -6.94
C LYS A 71 -3.96 5.82 -5.41
N VAL A 72 -2.83 6.11 -4.77
CA VAL A 72 -2.71 6.12 -3.30
C VAL A 72 -3.61 7.19 -2.67
N ARG A 73 -3.66 8.40 -3.25
CA ARG A 73 -4.58 9.46 -2.80
C ARG A 73 -6.04 9.03 -2.92
N THR A 74 -6.40 8.39 -4.03
CA THR A 74 -7.75 7.89 -4.26
C THR A 74 -8.14 6.85 -3.21
N ILE A 75 -7.24 5.91 -2.90
CA ILE A 75 -7.45 4.93 -1.83
C ILE A 75 -7.66 5.65 -0.49
N LEU A 76 -6.80 6.61 -0.14
CA LEU A 76 -6.91 7.36 1.11
C LEU A 76 -8.26 8.09 1.25
N GLU A 77 -8.70 8.78 0.20
CA GLU A 77 -9.97 9.51 0.21
C GLU A 77 -11.17 8.55 0.29
N ALA A 78 -11.14 7.44 -0.45
CA ALA A 78 -12.17 6.41 -0.36
C ALA A 78 -12.28 5.82 1.06
N GLU A 79 -11.14 5.57 1.69
CA GLU A 79 -11.07 5.03 3.04
C GLU A 79 -11.58 6.00 4.11
N ARG A 80 -11.37 7.31 3.92
CA ARG A 80 -11.96 8.36 4.76
C ARG A 80 -13.48 8.44 4.63
N MET A 81 -14.01 8.12 3.46
CA MET A 81 -15.46 8.12 3.20
C MET A 81 -16.19 6.88 3.73
N ARG A 82 -15.49 5.84 4.20
CA ARG A 82 -16.16 4.67 4.81
C ARG A 82 -17.05 5.10 5.97
N ARG A 83 -18.31 4.65 5.99
CA ARG A 83 -19.32 5.01 7.01
C ARG A 83 -18.79 4.90 8.45
N GLY A 84 -18.02 3.84 8.75
CA GLY A 84 -17.46 3.61 10.09
C GLY A 84 -16.38 4.61 10.52
N ARG A 85 -15.78 5.35 9.57
CA ARG A 85 -14.71 6.32 9.80
C ARG A 85 -15.18 7.78 9.71
N GLN A 86 -16.45 8.01 9.35
CA GLN A 86 -17.03 9.34 9.30
C GLN A 86 -17.55 9.77 10.67
N THR A 87 -16.78 10.58 11.38
CA THR A 87 -17.17 11.11 12.69
C THR A 87 -18.44 11.95 12.61
N GLY A 88 -19.43 11.65 13.46
CA GLY A 88 -20.67 12.44 13.57
C GLY A 88 -21.72 12.18 12.49
N ILE A 89 -21.48 11.24 11.56
CA ILE A 89 -22.41 10.98 10.45
C ILE A 89 -23.79 10.49 10.92
N ALA A 90 -23.84 9.73 12.01
CA ALA A 90 -25.09 9.21 12.57
C ALA A 90 -25.98 10.35 13.12
N ASP A 91 -25.38 11.30 13.83
CA ASP A 91 -26.11 12.47 14.36
C ASP A 91 -26.53 13.41 13.25
N PHE A 92 -25.68 13.61 12.24
CA PHE A 92 -26.04 14.36 11.03
C PHE A 92 -27.24 13.73 10.32
N ALA A 93 -27.23 12.42 10.10
CA ALA A 93 -28.34 11.71 9.48
C ALA A 93 -29.63 11.80 10.31
N ARG A 94 -29.54 11.70 11.64
CA ARG A 94 -30.70 11.86 12.53
C ARG A 94 -31.36 13.23 12.38
N LYS A 95 -30.57 14.30 12.35
CA LYS A 95 -31.06 15.68 12.17
C LYS A 95 -31.76 15.94 10.82
N LEU A 96 -31.53 15.10 9.81
CA LEU A 96 -32.23 15.21 8.52
C LEU A 96 -33.60 14.54 8.51
N MET A 97 -33.87 13.66 9.48
CA MET A 97 -35.14 12.94 9.60
C MET A 97 -36.14 13.63 10.55
N ASP A 98 -35.68 14.64 11.29
CA ASP A 98 -36.46 15.50 12.18
C ASP A 98 -36.94 16.76 11.42
#